data_AF-A0A2P8GAM6-F1
#
_entry.id   AF-A0A2P8GAM6-F1
#
_cell.length_a   1.000
_cell.length_b   1.000
_cell.length_c   1.000
_cell.angle_alpha   90.00
_cell.angle_beta   90.00
_cell.angle_gamma   90.00
#
_symmetry.space_group_name_H-M   'P 1'
#
loop_
_entity.id
_entity.type
_entity.pdbx_description
1 polymer ?
#
loop_
_entity_poly.entity_id
_entity_poly.type
_entity_poly.pdbx_seq_one_letter_code
_entity_poly.pdbx_strand_id
1 'polypeptide(L)'
;MYNQEENLLNNFDVTALASVNSIYTEFLFSIKDVDRQKNENTFQLWLQKYVDKLKQSLEGKALEYISINRHLPTLDWFHKKLTYMISQYLQEFLQRTNTFNRHTLHTS
;
A
#
# COMPACT_ATOMS: atom_id res chain seq x y z
N MET A 1 -5.66 19.48 -22.23
CA MET A 1 -4.59 18.50 -22.48
C MET A 1 -4.19 17.97 -21.11
N TYR A 2 -4.43 16.70 -20.82
CA TYR A 2 -3.96 16.11 -19.56
C TYR A 2 -2.44 16.12 -19.55
N ASN A 3 -1.85 16.59 -18.45
CA ASN A 3 -0.40 16.71 -18.34
C ASN A 3 0.23 15.31 -18.34
N GLN A 4 1.38 15.11 -19.00
CA GLN A 4 2.01 13.79 -19.08
C GLN A 4 2.27 13.20 -17.69
N GLU A 5 2.62 14.06 -16.74
CA GLU A 5 2.82 13.71 -15.34
C GLU A 5 1.52 13.28 -14.65
N GLU A 6 0.39 13.91 -14.93
CA GLU A 6 -0.91 13.51 -14.38
C GLU A 6 -1.30 12.11 -14.84
N ASN A 7 -1.07 11.78 -16.11
CA ASN A 7 -1.30 10.43 -16.62
C ASN A 7 -0.39 9.39 -15.94
N LEU A 8 0.87 9.74 -15.69
CA LEU A 8 1.79 8.86 -14.97
C LEU A 8 1.36 8.66 -13.51
N LEU A 9 0.92 9.72 -12.84
CA LEU A 9 0.40 9.63 -11.47
C LEU A 9 -0.88 8.79 -11.42
N ASN A 10 -1.81 8.96 -12.37
CA ASN A 10 -3.03 8.15 -12.46
C ASN A 10 -2.70 6.67 -12.71
N ASN A 11 -1.74 6.38 -13.58
CA ASN A 11 -1.31 5.00 -13.83
C ASN A 11 -0.65 4.38 -12.58
N PHE A 12 0.11 5.18 -11.83
CA PHE A 12 0.68 4.75 -10.55
C PHE A 12 -0.42 4.49 -9.51
N ASP A 13 -1.44 5.37 -9.43
CA ASP A 13 -2.60 5.23 -8.54
C ASP A 13 -3.31 3.89 -8.75
N VAL A 14 -3.65 3.57 -10.00
CA VAL A 14 -4.28 2.29 -10.36
C VAL A 14 -3.40 1.09 -9.98
N THR A 15 -2.09 1.18 -10.24
CA THR A 15 -1.13 0.11 -9.91
C THR A 15 -1.00 -0.07 -8.39
N ALA A 16 -0.98 1.03 -7.64
CA ALA A 16 -0.84 1.02 -6.21
C ALA A 16 -2.09 0.46 -5.53
N LEU A 17 -3.29 0.86 -5.99
CA LEU A 17 -4.55 0.31 -5.50
C LEU A 17 -4.65 -1.20 -5.74
N ALA A 18 -4.25 -1.68 -6.92
CA ALA A 18 -4.20 -3.12 -7.21
C ALA A 18 -3.23 -3.86 -6.27
N SER A 19 -2.06 -3.25 -6.00
CA SER A 19 -1.06 -3.80 -5.07
C SER A 19 -1.60 -3.88 -3.64
N VAL A 20 -2.26 -2.83 -3.15
CA VAL A 20 -2.91 -2.80 -1.84
C VAL A 20 -3.94 -3.93 -1.72
N ASN A 21 -4.83 -4.07 -2.71
CA ASN A 21 -5.89 -5.08 -2.68
C ASN A 21 -5.32 -6.51 -2.67
N SER A 22 -4.32 -6.78 -3.52
CA SER A 22 -3.66 -8.09 -3.59
C SER A 22 -2.95 -8.43 -2.28
N ILE A 23 -2.11 -7.54 -1.77
CA ILE A 23 -1.33 -7.75 -0.55
C ILE A 23 -2.24 -7.83 0.68
N TYR A 24 -3.32 -7.05 0.72
CA TYR A 24 -4.30 -7.11 1.80
C TYR A 24 -5.03 -8.45 1.84
N THR A 25 -5.38 -8.99 0.66
CA THR A 25 -5.99 -10.32 0.55
C THR A 25 -5.05 -11.40 1.11
N GLU A 26 -3.77 -11.37 0.72
CA GLU A 26 -2.77 -12.30 1.27
C GLU A 26 -2.57 -12.15 2.78
N PHE A 27 -2.59 -10.91 3.29
CA PHE A 27 -2.53 -10.64 4.72
C PHE A 27 -3.70 -11.31 5.44
N LEU A 28 -4.94 -11.11 4.98
CA LEU A 28 -6.14 -11.72 5.57
C LEU A 28 -6.04 -13.25 5.62
N PHE A 29 -5.53 -13.88 4.56
CA PHE A 29 -5.30 -15.32 4.56
C PHE A 29 -4.24 -15.75 5.57
N SER A 30 -3.20 -14.96 5.77
CA SER A 30 -2.11 -15.26 6.70
C SER A 30 -2.51 -15.12 8.17
N ILE A 31 -3.48 -14.25 8.47
CA ILE A 31 -3.98 -14.03 9.83
C ILE A 31 -5.31 -14.73 10.11
N LYS A 32 -5.84 -15.53 9.17
CA LYS A 32 -7.19 -16.11 9.28
C LYS A 32 -7.44 -16.92 10.56
N ASP A 33 -6.39 -17.58 11.07
CA ASP A 33 -6.43 -18.43 12.26
C ASP A 33 -5.76 -17.75 13.48
N VAL A 34 -5.34 -16.48 13.35
CA VAL A 34 -4.69 -15.74 14.42
C VAL A 34 -5.77 -15.09 15.28
N ASP A 35 -6.00 -15.65 16.46
CA ASP A 35 -6.78 -14.99 17.51
C ASP A 35 -5.99 -13.76 18.01
N ARG A 36 -6.38 -12.58 17.53
CA ARG A 36 -5.70 -11.32 17.84
C ARG A 36 -5.68 -11.01 19.34
N GLN A 37 -6.75 -11.33 20.08
CA GLN A 37 -6.82 -11.04 21.52
C GLN A 37 -5.79 -11.85 22.31
N LYS A 38 -5.48 -13.07 21.84
CA LYS A 38 -4.51 -13.96 22.48
C LYS A 38 -3.10 -13.83 21.91
N ASN A 39 -2.98 -13.42 20.64
CA ASN A 39 -1.73 -13.45 19.88
C ASN A 39 -1.43 -12.10 19.19
N GLU A 40 -1.60 -10.98 19.92
CA GLU A 40 -1.36 -9.64 19.38
C GLU A 40 0.05 -9.50 18.78
N ASN A 41 1.08 -10.07 19.42
CA ASN A 41 2.45 -10.04 18.90
C ASN A 41 2.55 -10.71 17.53
N THR A 42 1.91 -11.87 17.36
CA THR A 42 1.88 -12.58 16.07
C THR A 42 1.14 -11.76 15.01
N PHE A 43 0.01 -11.14 15.38
CA PHE A 43 -0.71 -10.24 14.49
C PHE A 43 0.17 -9.05 14.06
N GLN A 44 0.86 -8.38 15.00
CA GLN A 44 1.74 -7.25 14.72
C GLN A 44 2.93 -7.64 13.83
N LEU A 45 3.50 -8.84 14.02
CA LEU A 45 4.56 -9.36 13.15
C LEU A 45 4.07 -9.57 11.70
N TRP A 46 2.88 -10.14 11.53
CA TRP A 46 2.26 -10.27 10.22
C TRP A 46 1.94 -8.91 9.60
N LEU A 47 1.39 -7.99 10.40
CA LEU A 47 1.09 -6.63 9.94
C LEU A 47 2.35 -5.93 9.42
N GLN A 48 3.42 -5.93 10.21
CA GLN A 48 4.69 -5.32 9.83
C GLN A 48 5.26 -5.96 8.55
N LYS A 49 5.27 -7.29 8.46
CA LYS A 49 5.73 -8.02 7.28
C LYS A 49 4.98 -7.60 6.01
N TYR A 50 3.66 -7.45 6.09
CA TYR A 50 2.85 -7.10 4.94
C TYR A 50 2.90 -5.59 4.60
N VAL A 51 3.07 -4.72 5.59
CA VAL A 51 3.38 -3.30 5.37
C VAL A 51 4.71 -3.13 4.65
N ASP A 52 5.76 -3.84 5.08
CA ASP A 52 7.07 -3.80 4.43
C ASP A 52 7.01 -4.36 3.00
N LYS A 53 6.27 -5.46 2.79
CA LYS A 53 6.02 -6.01 1.45
C LYS A 53 5.32 -5.00 0.53
N LEU A 54 4.29 -4.32 1.02
CA LEU A 54 3.59 -3.29 0.25
C LEU A 54 4.52 -2.12 -0.07
N LYS A 55 5.26 -1.63 0.92
CA LYS A 55 6.22 -0.54 0.75
C LYS A 55 7.24 -0.86 -0.34
N GLN A 56 7.89 -2.02 -0.26
CA GLN A 56 8.87 -2.47 -1.26
C GLN A 56 8.27 -2.57 -2.66
N SER A 57 7.05 -3.11 -2.78
CA SER A 57 6.35 -3.22 -4.06
C SER A 57 6.08 -1.85 -4.68
N LEU A 58 5.59 -0.89 -3.89
CA LEU A 58 5.26 0.45 -4.38
C LEU A 58 6.50 1.28 -4.68
N GLU A 59 7.54 1.19 -3.84
CA GLU A 59 8.84 1.85 -4.09
C GLU A 59 9.50 1.30 -5.35
N GLY A 60 9.46 -0.02 -5.56
CA GLY A 60 9.94 -0.65 -6.80
C GLY A 60 9.21 -0.11 -8.04
N LYS A 61 7.87 -0.01 -7.99
CA LYS A 61 7.07 0.54 -9.09
C LYS A 61 7.34 2.03 -9.32
N ALA A 62 7.49 2.83 -8.26
CA ALA A 62 7.85 4.23 -8.39
C ALA A 62 9.22 4.41 -9.07
N LEU A 63 10.20 3.58 -8.73
CA LEU A 63 11.53 3.60 -9.35
C LEU A 63 11.49 3.19 -10.84
N GLU A 64 10.65 2.23 -11.21
CA GLU A 64 10.40 1.88 -12.61
C GLU A 64 9.84 3.09 -13.38
N TYR A 65 8.81 3.76 -12.84
CA TYR A 65 8.18 4.93 -13.47
C TYR A 65 9.16 6.09 -13.62
N ILE A 66 9.94 6.39 -12.57
CA ILE A 66 11.00 7.41 -12.61
C ILE A 66 12.05 7.05 -13.66
N SER A 67 12.46 5.79 -13.73
CA SER A 67 13.52 5.35 -14.65
C SER A 67 13.10 5.42 -16.13
N ILE A 68 11.84 5.15 -16.43
CA ILE A 68 11.28 5.24 -17.79
C ILE A 68 11.09 6.71 -18.21
N ASN A 69 10.85 7.61 -17.26
CA ASN A 69 10.48 9.01 -17.51
C ASN A 69 11.53 10.03 -17.03
N ARG A 70 12.82 9.66 -17.03
CA ARG A 70 13.94 10.53 -16.56
C ARG A 70 14.06 11.88 -17.27
N HIS A 71 13.46 12.01 -18.45
CA HIS A 71 13.48 13.23 -19.26
C HIS A 71 12.47 14.28 -18.79
N LEU A 72 11.60 13.97 -17.82
CA LEU A 72 10.62 14.92 -17.30
C LEU A 72 11.33 16.10 -16.61
N PRO A 73 11.05 17.36 -17.03
CA PRO A 73 11.62 18.55 -16.38
C PRO A 73 11.26 18.68 -14.91
N THR A 74 10.16 18.04 -14.49
CA THR A 74 9.54 18.10 -13.16
C THR A 74 9.85 16.88 -12.30
N LEU A 75 10.92 16.12 -12.61
CA LEU A 75 11.24 14.84 -11.98
C LEU A 75 11.29 14.88 -10.45
N ASP A 76 11.83 15.96 -9.86
CA ASP A 76 11.87 16.14 -8.40
C ASP A 76 10.48 16.27 -7.78
N TRP A 77 9.60 17.04 -8.42
CA TRP A 77 8.21 17.19 -7.99
C TRP A 77 7.46 15.86 -8.14
N PHE A 78 7.66 15.18 -9.27
CA PHE A 78 7.04 13.88 -9.55
C PHE A 78 7.47 12.83 -8.52
N HIS A 79 8.76 12.76 -8.19
CA HIS A 79 9.28 11.86 -7.16
C HIS A 79 8.66 12.15 -5.79
N LYS A 80 8.63 13.42 -5.35
CA LYS A 80 7.97 13.81 -4.10
C LYS A 80 6.50 13.41 -4.07
N LYS A 81 5.79 13.56 -5.20
CA LYS A 81 4.38 13.19 -5.31
C LYS A 81 4.19 11.67 -5.20
N LEU A 82 5.05 10.88 -5.83
CA LEU A 82 5.06 9.41 -5.67
C LEU A 82 5.32 9.00 -4.22
N THR A 83 6.33 9.57 -3.55
CA THR A 83 6.60 9.29 -2.12
C THR A 83 5.39 9.59 -1.23
N TYR A 84 4.69 10.70 -1.50
CA TYR A 84 3.46 11.04 -0.81
C TYR A 84 2.36 9.99 -1.05
N MET A 85 2.13 9.59 -2.31
CA MET A 85 1.11 8.59 -2.65
C MET A 85 1.41 7.23 -2.01
N ILE A 86 2.68 6.78 -2.03
CA ILE A 86 3.12 5.56 -1.34
C ILE A 86 2.71 5.63 0.14
N SER A 87 3.00 6.75 0.80
CA SER A 87 2.65 6.94 2.21
C SER A 87 1.13 6.86 2.44
N GLN A 88 0.31 7.40 1.55
CA GLN A 88 -1.15 7.30 1.64
C GLN A 88 -1.63 5.85 1.53
N TYR A 89 -1.10 5.05 0.60
CA TYR A 89 -1.49 3.65 0.46
C TYR A 89 -1.04 2.77 1.63
N LEU A 90 0.12 3.07 2.22
CA LEU A 90 0.54 2.40 3.46
C LEU A 90 -0.43 2.72 4.61
N GLN A 91 -0.86 3.98 4.74
CA GLN A 91 -1.87 4.36 5.74
C GLN A 91 -3.22 3.72 5.47
N GLU A 92 -3.66 3.66 4.22
CA GLU A 92 -4.90 2.97 3.84
C GLU A 92 -4.86 1.49 4.23
N PHE A 93 -3.74 0.81 3.94
CA PHE A 93 -3.55 -0.59 4.34
C PHE A 93 -3.68 -0.75 5.86
N LEU A 94 -2.96 0.06 6.64
CA LEU A 94 -3.03 0.05 8.11
C LEU A 94 -4.46 0.31 8.61
N GLN A 95 -5.18 1.27 8.03
CA GLN A 95 -6.57 1.56 8.40
C GLN A 95 -7.51 0.40 8.11
N ARG A 96 -7.38 -0.27 6.97
CA ARG A 96 -8.17 -1.47 6.63
C ARG A 96 -7.94 -2.58 7.67
N THR A 97 -6.68 -2.82 8.06
CA THR A 97 -6.34 -3.83 9.09
C THR A 97 -6.87 -3.48 10.48
N ASN A 98 -6.91 -2.20 10.84
CA ASN A 98 -7.47 -1.74 12.11
C ASN A 98 -9.00 -1.83 12.13
N THR A 99 -9.66 -1.57 11.00
CA THR A 99 -11.13 -1.57 10.88
C THR A 99 -11.71 -2.98 10.84
N PHE A 100 -11.01 -3.95 10.24
CA PHE A 100 -11.38 -5.38 10.27
C PHE A 100 -11.70 -5.87 11.69
N ASN A 101 -11.02 -5.34 12.70
CA ASN A 101 -11.20 -5.73 14.10
C ASN A 101 -12.46 -5.18 14.79
N ARG A 102 -13.13 -4.16 14.22
CA ARG A 102 -14.35 -3.62 14.83
C ARG A 102 -15.60 -4.42 14.47
N HIS A 103 -15.59 -5.16 13.36
CA HIS A 103 -16.76 -5.91 12.90
C HIS A 103 -16.86 -7.34 13.45
N THR A 104 -15.77 -7.91 13.99
CA THR A 104 -15.80 -9.22 14.67
C THR A 104 -16.32 -9.15 16.11
N LEU A 105 -16.64 -7.96 16.62
CA LEU A 105 -17.15 -7.73 17.98
C LEU A 105 -18.68 -7.81 18.12
N HIS A 106 -19.44 -7.97 17.04
CA HIS A 106 -20.91 -7.89 17.07
C HIS A 106 -21.66 -9.20 16.74
N THR A 107 -20.97 -10.32 16.63
CA THR A 107 -21.61 -11.64 16.47
C THR A 107 -21.10 -12.58 17.56
N SER A 108 -21.73 -12.51 18.73
CA SER A 108 -21.67 -13.52 19.79
C SER A 108 -23.02 -13.55 20.49
#